data_AF-A0A4U5N738-F1
#
_entry.id   AF-A0A4U5N738-F1
#
_cell.length_a   1.000
_cell.length_b   1.000
_cell.length_c   1.000
_cell.angle_alpha   90.00
_cell.angle_beta   90.00
_cell.angle_gamma   90.00
#
_symmetry.space_group_name_H-M   'P 1'
#
loop_
_entity.id
_entity.type
_entity.pdbx_description
1 polymer ?
#
loop_
_entity_poly.entity_id
_entity_poly.type
_entity_poly.pdbx_seq_one_letter_code
_entity_poly.pdbx_strand_id
1 'polypeptide(L)'
;MGRMVSEANDIPLADDDNVPSSLDQSVRKAKPAQPLPREESEDQEEKARLIASVLELQNTLNDLSERVDNVKEESLKLRSENQVLGQYIHNLMGSSSIFQPAQARSGGNNILFHLPAFLL
;
A
#
# COMPACT_ATOMS: atom_id res chain seq x y z
N MET A 1 31.70 79.43 -18.24
CA MET A 1 31.79 78.08 -17.62
C MET A 1 30.96 77.13 -18.48
N GLY A 2 31.41 75.99 -18.98
CA GLY A 2 32.67 75.28 -18.81
C GLY A 2 32.92 74.36 -20.02
N ARG A 3 34.21 74.07 -20.23
CA ARG A 3 34.77 73.18 -21.24
C ARG A 3 34.69 71.74 -20.74
N MET A 4 34.28 70.79 -21.58
CA MET A 4 34.77 69.41 -21.51
C MET A 4 34.90 68.90 -22.95
N VAL A 5 36.16 68.72 -23.34
CA VAL A 5 36.63 67.98 -24.51
C VAL A 5 36.85 66.53 -24.08
N SER A 6 36.59 65.58 -24.98
CA SER A 6 37.15 64.22 -25.10
C SER A 6 36.35 63.55 -26.23
N GLU A 7 36.77 63.55 -27.49
CA GLU A 7 37.91 62.83 -28.08
C GLU A 7 37.83 61.32 -27.87
N ALA A 8 37.36 60.60 -28.90
CA ALA A 8 37.66 59.19 -29.14
C ALA A 8 37.31 58.84 -30.61
N ASN A 9 38.24 59.19 -31.50
CA ASN A 9 38.65 58.49 -32.71
C ASN A 9 37.62 57.62 -33.43
N ASP A 10 37.17 58.13 -34.59
CA ASP A 10 36.68 57.32 -35.71
C ASP A 10 37.67 56.18 -36.01
N ILE A 11 37.21 54.94 -35.83
CA ILE A 11 37.99 53.75 -36.13
C ILE A 11 38.05 53.62 -37.66
N PRO A 12 39.25 53.52 -38.27
CA PRO A 12 39.40 53.52 -39.72
C PRO A 12 38.76 52.27 -40.33
N LEU A 13 38.00 52.48 -41.41
CA LEU A 13 37.49 51.42 -42.28
C LEU A 13 38.71 50.71 -42.90
N ALA A 14 38.97 49.47 -42.47
CA ALA A 14 39.97 48.62 -43.09
C ALA A 14 39.41 48.05 -44.39
N ASP A 15 39.48 48.83 -45.46
CA ASP A 15 39.58 48.29 -46.82
C ASP A 15 41.05 47.90 -47.03
N ASP A 16 41.39 46.65 -46.73
CA ASP A 16 42.66 46.07 -47.16
C ASP A 16 42.43 44.62 -47.58
N ASP A 17 42.47 44.43 -48.89
CA ASP A 17 42.50 43.15 -49.57
C ASP A 17 43.72 42.32 -49.11
N ASN A 18 43.52 40.99 -49.09
CA ASN A 18 44.54 39.93 -49.14
C ASN A 18 45.20 39.45 -47.83
N VAL A 19 44.69 38.35 -47.25
CA VAL A 19 45.46 37.10 -47.11
C VAL A 19 44.53 35.87 -46.90
N PRO A 20 44.87 34.69 -47.47
CA PRO A 20 43.98 33.53 -47.56
C PRO A 20 44.15 32.58 -46.36
N SER A 21 43.06 32.07 -45.80
CA SER A 21 43.11 30.90 -44.92
C SER A 21 41.91 29.99 -45.15
N SER A 22 42.15 29.01 -46.02
CA SER A 22 41.51 27.69 -46.11
C SER A 22 40.40 27.42 -45.10
N LEU A 23 39.16 27.77 -45.45
CA LEU A 23 37.99 27.13 -44.87
C LEU A 23 37.91 25.72 -45.48
N ASP A 24 38.66 24.78 -44.89
CA ASP A 24 38.46 23.36 -45.12
C ASP A 24 37.09 23.00 -44.57
N GLN A 25 36.07 23.17 -45.40
CA GLN A 25 34.74 22.60 -45.21
C GLN A 25 34.81 21.09 -45.48
N SER A 26 35.80 20.42 -44.89
CA SER A 26 35.76 18.98 -44.68
C SER A 26 34.67 18.76 -43.64
N VAL A 27 33.47 18.56 -44.17
CA VAL A 27 32.32 17.87 -43.60
C VAL A 27 32.58 17.54 -42.13
N ARG A 28 32.23 18.45 -41.22
CA ARG A 28 32.06 18.09 -39.82
C ARG A 28 30.86 17.15 -39.78
N LYS A 29 31.09 15.86 -40.06
CA LYS A 29 30.12 14.80 -39.81
C LYS A 29 29.80 14.94 -38.34
N ALA A 30 28.61 15.45 -38.04
CA ALA A 30 28.06 15.40 -36.70
C ALA A 30 28.21 13.95 -36.24
N LYS A 31 28.94 13.73 -35.14
CA LYS A 31 29.00 12.40 -34.53
C LYS A 31 27.55 11.97 -34.27
N PRO A 32 27.14 10.76 -34.67
CA PRO A 32 25.82 10.26 -34.32
C PRO A 32 25.65 10.37 -32.81
N ALA A 33 24.49 10.86 -32.36
CA ALA A 33 24.16 10.86 -30.93
C ALA A 33 24.33 9.42 -30.42
N GLN A 34 25.25 9.22 -29.48
CA GLN A 34 25.31 7.95 -28.76
C GLN A 34 23.99 7.79 -27.99
N PRO A 35 23.38 6.58 -27.97
CA PRO A 35 22.22 6.32 -27.13
C PRO A 35 22.50 6.75 -25.69
N LEU A 36 21.54 7.44 -25.06
CA LEU A 36 21.66 7.87 -23.67
C LEU A 36 21.87 6.66 -22.73
N PRO A 37 22.58 6.83 -21.60
CA PRO A 37 23.11 5.74 -20.79
C PRO A 37 22.04 4.83 -20.17
N ARG A 38 22.47 3.58 -19.89
CA ARG A 38 21.75 2.43 -19.32
C ARG A 38 20.98 2.67 -18.00
N GLU A 39 21.11 3.85 -17.37
CA GLU A 39 20.46 4.19 -16.11
C GLU A 39 18.93 4.13 -16.21
N GLU A 40 18.33 4.59 -17.32
CA GLU A 40 16.87 4.48 -17.52
C GLU A 40 16.39 3.02 -17.58
N SER A 41 17.25 2.10 -18.04
CA SER A 41 16.91 0.67 -18.14
C SER A 41 17.03 -0.06 -16.81
N GLU A 42 18.00 0.30 -15.97
CA GLU A 42 18.16 -0.25 -14.61
C GLU A 42 17.00 0.22 -13.70
N ASP A 43 16.63 1.49 -13.76
CA ASP A 43 15.47 2.04 -13.06
C ASP A 43 14.15 1.34 -13.46
N GLN A 44 14.03 0.99 -14.74
CA GLN A 44 12.83 0.32 -15.26
C GLN A 44 12.77 -1.14 -14.83
N GLU A 45 13.91 -1.82 -14.72
CA GLU A 45 13.99 -3.17 -14.17
C GLU A 45 13.69 -3.19 -12.66
N GLU A 46 14.21 -2.21 -11.91
CA GLU A 46 13.95 -2.11 -10.47
C GLU A 46 12.46 -1.83 -10.19
N LYS A 47 11.85 -0.94 -10.98
CA LYS A 47 10.39 -0.72 -10.97
C LYS A 47 9.62 -2.00 -11.30
N ALA A 48 10.05 -2.77 -12.30
CA ALA A 48 9.40 -4.03 -12.66
C ALA A 48 9.46 -5.05 -11.51
N ARG A 49 10.59 -5.15 -10.81
CA ARG A 49 10.74 -6.01 -9.62
C ARG A 49 9.85 -5.56 -8.47
N LEU A 50 9.75 -4.24 -8.24
CA LEU A 50 8.88 -3.69 -7.21
C LEU A 50 7.41 -3.98 -7.52
N ILE A 51 6.99 -3.82 -8.78
CA ILE A 51 5.64 -4.14 -9.22
C ILE A 51 5.33 -5.63 -8.99
N ALA A 52 6.26 -6.53 -9.36
CA ALA A 52 6.08 -7.96 -9.13
C ALA A 52 5.90 -8.29 -7.64
N SER A 53 6.73 -7.70 -6.77
CA SER A 53 6.61 -7.88 -5.32
C SER A 53 5.28 -7.36 -4.77
N VAL A 54 4.81 -6.20 -5.24
CA VAL A 54 3.51 -5.65 -4.84
C VAL A 54 2.37 -6.58 -5.28
N LEU A 55 2.42 -7.14 -6.49
CA LEU A 55 1.39 -8.06 -6.98
C LEU A 55 1.35 -9.37 -6.17
N GLU A 56 2.51 -9.93 -5.81
CA GLU A 56 2.58 -11.10 -4.93
C GLU A 56 2.02 -10.83 -3.55
N LEU A 57 2.36 -9.67 -2.96
CA LEU A 57 1.81 -9.24 -1.68
C LEU A 57 0.30 -9.04 -1.75
N GLN A 58 -0.21 -8.44 -2.83
CA GLN A 58 -1.65 -8.26 -3.04
C GLN A 58 -2.37 -9.61 -3.15
N ASN A 59 -1.82 -10.56 -3.89
CA ASN A 59 -2.39 -11.91 -3.98
C ASN A 59 -2.41 -12.60 -2.61
N THR A 60 -1.29 -12.54 -1.87
CA THR A 60 -1.20 -13.13 -0.53
C THR A 60 -2.20 -12.49 0.45
N LEU A 61 -2.35 -11.16 0.38
CA LEU A 61 -3.30 -10.44 1.22
C LEU A 61 -4.75 -10.79 0.87
N ASN A 62 -5.06 -10.93 -0.42
CA ASN A 62 -6.37 -11.34 -0.89
C ASN A 62 -6.72 -12.75 -0.37
N ASP A 63 -5.81 -13.70 -0.52
CA ASP A 63 -5.99 -15.07 -0.01
C ASP A 63 -6.20 -15.10 1.50
N LEU A 64 -5.44 -14.29 2.24
CA LEU A 64 -5.61 -14.18 3.69
C LEU A 64 -6.95 -13.54 4.06
N SER A 65 -7.39 -12.52 3.33
CA SER A 65 -8.69 -11.88 3.54
C SER A 65 -9.84 -12.87 3.35
N GLU A 66 -9.80 -13.66 2.27
CA GLU A 66 -10.80 -14.70 2.01
C GLU A 66 -10.82 -15.75 3.13
N ARG A 67 -9.65 -16.21 3.57
CA ARG A 67 -9.55 -17.15 4.70
C ARG A 67 -10.14 -16.58 5.98
N VAL A 68 -9.90 -15.30 6.26
CA VAL A 68 -10.48 -14.62 7.43
C VAL A 68 -12.00 -14.56 7.34
N ASP A 69 -12.54 -14.26 6.17
CA ASP A 69 -13.99 -14.19 5.98
C ASP A 69 -14.64 -15.58 6.11
N ASN A 70 -14.00 -16.63 5.59
CA ASN A 70 -14.43 -18.01 5.80
C ASN A 70 -14.44 -18.41 7.28
N VAL A 71 -13.38 -18.05 8.03
CA VAL A 71 -13.29 -18.32 9.47
C VAL A 71 -14.38 -17.56 10.25
N LYS A 72 -14.68 -16.32 9.87
CA LYS A 72 -15.77 -15.56 10.48
C LYS A 72 -17.12 -16.23 10.25
N GLU A 73 -17.39 -16.68 9.03
CA GLU A 73 -18.63 -17.37 8.70
C GLU A 73 -18.79 -18.68 9.50
N GLU A 74 -17.75 -19.50 9.55
CA GLU A 74 -17.75 -20.73 10.35
C GLU A 74 -17.95 -20.43 11.84
N SER A 75 -17.27 -19.42 12.37
CA SER A 75 -17.42 -18.99 13.76
C SER A 75 -18.86 -18.55 14.07
N LEU A 76 -19.49 -17.77 13.18
CA LEU A 76 -20.89 -17.37 13.34
C LEU A 76 -21.83 -18.57 13.33
N LYS A 77 -21.61 -19.53 12.43
CA LYS A 77 -22.40 -20.77 12.36
C LYS A 77 -22.29 -21.56 13.67
N LEU A 78 -21.08 -21.78 14.16
CA LEU A 78 -20.84 -22.49 15.43
C LEU A 78 -21.49 -21.78 16.62
N ARG A 79 -21.42 -20.44 16.69
CA ARG A 79 -22.10 -19.67 17.75
C ARG A 79 -23.62 -19.81 17.66
N SER A 80 -24.19 -19.76 16.47
CA SER A 80 -25.62 -19.98 16.27
C SER A 80 -26.05 -21.39 16.70
N GLU A 81 -25.27 -22.42 16.37
CA GLU A 81 -25.56 -23.80 16.76
C GLU A 81 -25.44 -23.97 18.28
N ASN A 82 -24.37 -23.47 18.89
CA ASN A 82 -24.20 -23.48 20.34
C ASN A 82 -25.33 -22.75 21.07
N GLN A 83 -25.83 -21.64 20.53
CA GLN A 83 -26.97 -20.94 21.10
C GLN A 83 -28.23 -21.82 21.09
N VAL A 84 -28.51 -22.48 19.97
CA VAL A 84 -29.67 -23.39 19.85
C VAL A 84 -29.54 -24.58 20.81
N LEU A 85 -28.36 -25.19 20.87
CA LEU A 85 -28.06 -26.30 21.79
C LEU A 85 -28.17 -25.86 23.25
N GLY A 86 -27.64 -24.69 23.60
CA GLY A 86 -27.72 -24.10 24.92
C GLY A 86 -29.18 -23.88 25.35
N GLN A 87 -30.02 -23.36 24.44
CA GLN A 87 -31.46 -23.21 24.70
C GLN A 87 -32.16 -24.55 24.88
N TYR A 88 -31.81 -25.56 24.08
CA TYR A 88 -32.36 -26.91 24.20
C TYR A 88 -32.02 -27.52 25.57
N ILE A 89 -30.77 -27.43 25.99
CA ILE A 89 -30.31 -27.89 27.31
C ILE A 89 -31.03 -27.11 28.43
N HIS A 90 -31.15 -25.79 28.31
CA HIS A 90 -31.90 -24.96 29.27
C HIS A 90 -33.36 -25.43 29.40
N ASN A 91 -34.04 -25.67 28.28
CA ASN A 91 -35.43 -26.11 28.28
C ASN A 91 -35.60 -27.51 28.88
N LEU A 92 -34.66 -28.42 28.61
CA LEU A 92 -34.63 -29.74 29.22
C LEU A 92 -34.39 -29.66 30.73
N MET A 93 -33.44 -28.84 31.19
CA MET A 93 -33.16 -28.66 32.62
C MET A 93 -34.37 -28.06 33.35
N GLY A 94 -35.03 -27.05 32.78
CA GLY A 94 -36.21 -26.41 33.37
C GLY A 94 -37.46 -27.29 33.39
N SER A 95 -37.64 -28.16 32.39
CA SER A 95 -38.79 -29.08 32.31
C SER A 95 -38.58 -30.37 33.12
N SER A 96 -37.35 -30.64 33.54
CA SER A 96 -36.95 -31.84 34.27
C SER A 96 -37.01 -31.60 35.78
N SER A 97 -37.80 -32.41 36.49
CA SER A 97 -37.85 -32.39 37.95
C SER A 97 -36.53 -32.85 38.61
N ILE A 98 -35.58 -33.40 37.85
CA ILE A 98 -34.28 -33.90 38.33
C ILE A 98 -33.29 -32.74 38.57
N PHE A 99 -33.47 -31.62 37.86
CA PHE A 99 -32.66 -30.40 38.03
C PHE A 99 -33.37 -29.33 38.87
N GLN A 100 -34.54 -29.64 39.44
CA GLN A 100 -35.08 -28.81 40.51
C GLN A 100 -34.02 -28.75 41.61
N PRO A 101 -33.64 -27.56 42.09
CA PRO A 101 -32.73 -27.49 43.21
C PRO A 101 -33.36 -28.29 44.35
N ALA A 102 -32.54 -28.94 45.16
CA ALA A 102 -32.95 -29.47 46.45
C ALA A 102 -33.35 -28.31 47.40
N GLN A 103 -34.26 -27.44 46.99
CA GLN A 103 -34.92 -26.42 47.78
C GLN A 103 -36.21 -27.01 48.35
N ALA A 104 -36.02 -28.08 49.12
CA ALA A 104 -36.83 -28.32 50.29
C ALA A 104 -35.85 -28.73 51.39
N ARG A 105 -35.04 -27.79 51.88
CA ARG A 105 -35.23 -27.24 53.23
C ARG A 105 -34.30 -26.05 53.47
N SER A 106 -34.88 -24.98 53.99
CA SER A 106 -34.24 -23.80 54.59
C SER A 106 -33.91 -22.63 53.66
N GLY A 107 -34.78 -21.62 53.69
CA GLY A 107 -34.38 -20.23 53.88
C GLY A 107 -33.71 -19.53 52.70
N GLY A 108 -34.56 -18.95 51.84
CA GLY A 108 -34.31 -17.68 51.14
C GLY A 108 -32.95 -17.47 50.51
N ASN A 109 -32.78 -17.89 49.26
CA ASN A 109 -31.89 -17.26 48.29
C ASN A 109 -32.38 -17.64 46.88
N ASN A 110 -32.80 -16.65 46.09
CA ASN A 110 -33.02 -16.81 44.65
C ASN A 110 -31.64 -16.96 44.01
N ILE A 111 -31.12 -18.18 43.97
CA ILE A 111 -29.86 -18.48 43.29
C ILE A 111 -30.17 -18.45 41.79
N LEU A 112 -29.91 -17.29 41.16
CA LEU A 112 -29.86 -17.17 39.72
C LEU A 112 -28.75 -18.11 39.24
N PHE A 113 -29.13 -19.23 38.64
CA PHE A 113 -28.18 -20.15 38.01
C PHE A 113 -27.49 -19.40 36.86
N HIS A 114 -26.34 -18.79 37.14
CA HIS A 114 -25.45 -18.29 36.10
C HIS A 114 -24.77 -19.52 35.49
N LEU A 115 -25.24 -19.94 34.31
CA LEU A 115 -24.52 -20.92 33.51
C LEU A 115 -23.16 -20.31 33.14
N PRO A 116 -22.06 -21.09 33.23
CA PRO A 116 -20.76 -20.59 32.87
C PRO A 116 -20.75 -20.18 31.40
N ALA A 117 -20.18 -19.01 31.10
CA ALA A 117 -20.21 -18.36 29.78
C ALA A 117 -19.63 -19.21 28.63
N PHE A 118 -19.02 -20.37 28.90
CA PHE A 118 -18.50 -21.29 27.90
C PHE A 118 -19.60 -22.03 27.10
N LEU A 119 -20.87 -21.80 27.41
CA LEU A 119 -22.05 -22.34 26.70
C LEU A 119 -22.81 -21.28 25.86
N LEU A 120 -22.30 -20.05 25.73
CA LEU A 120 -22.80 -18.96 24.86
C LEU A 120 -21.72 -18.53 23.84
#